data_AF-A0A0T5ZW44-F1
#
_entry.id   AF-A0A0T5ZW44-F1
#
_cell.length_a   1.000
_cell.length_b   1.000
_cell.length_c   1.000
_cell.angle_alpha   90.00
_cell.angle_beta   90.00
_cell.angle_gamma   90.00
#
_symmetry.space_group_name_H-M   'P 1'
#
loop_
_entity.id
_entity.type
_entity.pdbx_description
1 polymer ?
#
loop_
_entity_poly.entity_id
_entity_poly.type
_entity_poly.pdbx_seq_one_letter_code
_entity_poly.pdbx_strand_id
1 'polypeptide(L)'
;MDSMRLLLGVLAYIFLIGASTDYPSVRKEGYTESQTCGACHTVIYKEWKNSLHASSISDPVFLSVFNEVEREKKNFCLKCHAPTVRVTGDYELAQFITKEGVTCDFCHTVKSVDLSKEEPFEFDLGFVKRGPFESDLETGHKNLYSGIHLKSEFCAGCHEVVNEKGFHVMSTYSEWKAGPYAEKGIQCQNCHMPEEFGTPIVNTEIAKTKHSVTAHKFLGGHSQINITRAATLTQVLDKANDSLSVVVYVTNSEAGHSLPTGIPSRKVILTVKLLDTKGGVVGEKEVAYRRVLVDEEGREIPEENIKDMFLKATSLKSDNRIKPKETRREEFIFPLTKGIEKVLTVDSTLRYEFSVPYLEPNIMRMEMARDLKTINVEEEGIDIWKWTISFVVVLVLLFILQITLRMLRR
;
A
#
# COMPACT_ATOMS: atom_id res chain seq x y z
N MET A 1 -29.78 21.96 -71.92
CA MET A 1 -29.12 21.42 -73.12
C MET A 1 -27.69 21.94 -73.14
N ASP A 2 -26.62 21.18 -72.99
CA ASP A 2 -26.43 19.78 -72.67
C ASP A 2 -24.97 19.66 -72.20
N SER A 3 -24.69 19.10 -71.03
CA SER A 3 -24.60 17.65 -70.79
C SER A 3 -23.43 16.98 -71.54
N MET A 4 -22.17 17.34 -71.26
CA MET A 4 -21.04 16.41 -71.47
C MET A 4 -19.74 16.84 -70.78
N ARG A 5 -19.73 16.89 -69.45
CA ARG A 5 -18.49 16.75 -68.66
C ARG A 5 -18.55 15.40 -67.96
N LEU A 6 -18.44 14.36 -68.78
CA LEU A 6 -18.34 12.98 -68.35
C LEU A 6 -16.89 12.72 -67.92
N LEU A 7 -16.76 12.34 -66.66
CA LEU A 7 -15.88 11.28 -66.14
C LEU A 7 -14.59 11.03 -66.94
N LEU A 8 -13.44 11.29 -66.30
CA LEU A 8 -12.29 10.37 -66.15
C LEU A 8 -11.06 11.19 -65.74
N GLY A 9 -11.00 11.54 -64.45
CA GLY A 9 -9.83 12.22 -63.87
C GLY A 9 -9.82 12.21 -62.35
N VAL A 10 -10.65 11.38 -61.72
CA VAL A 10 -10.68 11.17 -60.27
C VAL A 10 -10.29 9.72 -60.03
N LEU A 11 -9.01 9.41 -60.11
CA LEU A 11 -8.43 8.17 -59.58
C LEU A 11 -6.91 8.36 -59.52
N ALA A 12 -6.32 8.02 -58.38
CA ALA A 12 -4.90 8.11 -58.04
C ALA A 12 -4.39 9.47 -57.53
N TYR A 13 -5.02 9.98 -56.46
CA TYR A 13 -4.25 10.55 -55.35
C TYR A 13 -4.58 9.75 -54.09
N ILE A 14 -4.26 8.45 -54.13
CA ILE A 14 -4.10 7.67 -52.91
C ILE A 14 -2.85 8.26 -52.25
N PHE A 15 -3.06 9.03 -51.19
CA PHE A 15 -2.04 9.34 -50.21
C PHE A 15 -1.45 8.01 -49.72
N LEU A 16 -0.34 7.59 -50.31
CA LEU A 16 0.63 6.74 -49.63
C LEU A 16 1.37 7.64 -48.63
N ILE A 17 0.66 8.06 -47.57
CA ILE A 17 1.36 8.22 -46.29
C ILE A 17 1.58 6.78 -45.84
N GLY A 18 2.71 6.20 -46.25
CA GLY A 18 3.28 5.15 -45.43
C GLY A 18 3.43 5.78 -44.05
N ALA A 19 2.61 5.37 -43.09
CA ALA A 19 2.85 5.68 -41.70
C ALA A 19 4.19 5.03 -41.37
N SER A 20 5.29 5.78 -41.48
CA SER A 20 6.46 5.48 -40.69
C SER A 20 5.97 5.58 -39.25
N THR A 21 5.79 4.43 -38.61
CA THR A 21 5.52 4.35 -37.18
C THR A 21 6.81 4.76 -36.47
N ASP A 22 7.18 6.03 -36.54
CA ASP A 22 8.22 6.60 -35.69
C ASP A 22 7.60 6.70 -34.30
N TYR A 23 7.77 5.64 -33.52
CA TYR A 23 7.46 5.65 -32.10
C TYR A 23 8.34 6.71 -31.42
N PRO A 24 7.79 7.50 -30.48
CA PRO A 24 8.57 8.55 -29.83
C PRO A 24 9.75 7.93 -29.05
N SER A 25 10.95 8.41 -29.32
CA SER A 25 12.16 8.03 -28.57
C SER A 25 12.29 8.89 -27.31
N VAL A 26 12.88 8.31 -26.26
CA VAL A 26 13.19 9.04 -25.03
C VAL A 26 14.22 10.13 -25.31
N ARG A 27 14.29 11.15 -24.44
CA ARG A 27 15.29 12.20 -24.56
C ARG A 27 16.70 11.63 -24.41
N LYS A 28 17.66 12.20 -25.15
CA LYS A 28 19.08 11.85 -25.03
C LYS A 28 19.68 12.33 -23.70
N GLU A 29 19.15 13.42 -23.16
CA GLU A 29 19.57 14.04 -21.90
C GLU A 29 18.35 14.47 -21.09
N GLY A 30 18.50 14.48 -19.76
CA GLY A 30 17.44 14.87 -18.84
C GLY A 30 16.28 13.86 -18.77
N TYR A 31 15.19 14.29 -18.14
CA TYR A 31 13.99 13.47 -17.97
C TYR A 31 13.08 13.51 -19.21
N THR A 32 12.46 12.36 -19.47
CA THR A 32 11.39 12.16 -20.46
C THR A 32 10.03 12.09 -19.77
N GLU A 33 9.01 12.67 -20.37
CA GLU A 33 7.63 12.62 -19.86
C GLU A 33 7.06 11.20 -19.94
N SER A 34 6.30 10.80 -18.92
CA SER A 34 5.79 9.42 -18.79
C SER A 34 4.84 9.05 -19.93
N GLN A 35 4.18 10.04 -20.55
CA GLN A 35 3.35 9.82 -21.75
C GLN A 35 4.15 9.24 -22.92
N THR A 36 5.43 9.59 -23.08
CA THR A 36 6.31 9.01 -24.10
C THR A 36 6.48 7.51 -23.88
N CYS A 37 6.70 7.09 -22.63
CA CYS A 37 6.78 5.68 -22.26
C CYS A 37 5.47 4.93 -22.57
N GLY A 38 4.33 5.58 -22.35
CA GLY A 38 3.00 5.02 -22.59
C GLY A 38 2.66 4.70 -24.05
N ALA A 39 3.43 5.23 -25.01
CA ALA A 39 3.29 4.87 -26.42
C ALA A 39 3.66 3.40 -26.69
N CYS A 40 4.61 2.86 -25.93
CA CYS A 40 5.06 1.47 -26.06
C CYS A 40 4.66 0.60 -24.85
N HIS A 41 4.69 1.14 -23.64
CA HIS A 41 4.39 0.45 -22.38
C HIS A 41 2.96 0.72 -21.92
N THR A 42 1.99 0.38 -22.76
CA THR A 42 0.58 0.80 -22.61
C THR A 42 -0.05 0.32 -21.29
N VAL A 43 0.19 -0.93 -20.90
CA VAL A 43 -0.31 -1.50 -19.64
C VAL A 43 0.32 -0.80 -18.45
N ILE A 44 1.65 -0.76 -18.38
CA ILE A 44 2.41 -0.13 -17.29
C ILE A 44 1.97 1.31 -17.09
N TYR A 45 1.91 2.08 -18.17
CA TYR A 45 1.53 3.49 -18.12
C TYR A 45 0.11 3.67 -17.60
N LYS A 46 -0.84 2.83 -18.01
CA LYS A 46 -2.22 2.88 -17.50
C LYS A 46 -2.26 2.60 -16.00
N GLU A 47 -1.49 1.64 -15.50
CA GLU A 47 -1.43 1.34 -14.07
C GLU A 47 -0.79 2.46 -13.26
N TRP A 48 0.40 2.89 -13.68
CA TRP A 48 1.12 3.98 -13.04
C TRP A 48 0.27 5.25 -13.00
N LYS A 49 -0.37 5.64 -14.11
CA LYS A 49 -1.20 6.85 -14.21
C LYS A 49 -2.38 6.87 -13.23
N ASN A 50 -2.84 5.69 -12.79
CA ASN A 50 -3.91 5.56 -11.80
C ASN A 50 -3.39 5.25 -10.38
N SER A 51 -2.08 5.34 -10.16
CA SER A 51 -1.44 5.10 -8.86
C SER A 51 -1.24 6.41 -8.09
N LEU A 52 -1.02 6.30 -6.78
CA LEU A 52 -0.63 7.45 -5.94
C LEU A 52 0.79 7.96 -6.24
N HIS A 53 1.63 7.20 -6.94
CA HIS A 53 2.92 7.70 -7.41
C HIS A 53 2.74 8.76 -8.50
N ALA A 54 1.88 8.52 -9.50
CA ALA A 54 1.55 9.51 -10.53
C ALA A 54 0.76 10.70 -9.98
N SER A 55 -0.05 10.48 -8.94
CA SER A 55 -0.86 11.52 -8.30
C SER A 55 -0.18 12.16 -7.09
N SER A 56 1.10 11.90 -6.84
CA SER A 56 1.77 12.30 -5.58
C SER A 56 1.83 13.81 -5.36
N ILE A 57 1.78 14.62 -6.42
CA ILE A 57 1.64 16.09 -6.33
C ILE A 57 0.19 16.55 -6.40
N SER A 58 -0.65 15.85 -7.13
CA SER A 58 -2.04 16.26 -7.38
C SER A 58 -3.04 15.72 -6.35
N ASP A 59 -2.60 14.85 -5.44
CA ASP A 59 -3.40 14.33 -4.33
C ASP A 59 -3.90 15.47 -3.44
N PRO A 60 -5.22 15.66 -3.30
CA PRO A 60 -5.80 16.68 -2.44
C PRO A 60 -5.32 16.60 -0.98
N VAL A 61 -5.04 15.39 -0.47
CA VAL A 61 -4.55 15.20 0.90
C VAL A 61 -3.13 15.74 1.04
N PHE A 62 -2.28 15.50 0.05
CA PHE A 62 -0.94 16.07 0.02
C PHE A 62 -1.01 17.59 -0.14
N LEU A 63 -1.81 18.09 -1.07
CA LEU A 63 -1.92 19.52 -1.37
C LEU A 63 -2.40 20.33 -0.17
N SER A 64 -3.34 19.82 0.64
CA SER A 64 -3.81 20.53 1.83
C SER A 64 -2.68 20.77 2.83
N VAL A 65 -1.82 19.76 3.05
CA VAL A 65 -0.63 19.89 3.90
C VAL A 65 0.43 20.76 3.24
N PHE A 66 0.77 20.49 1.96
CA PHE A 66 1.84 21.15 1.23
C PHE A 66 1.61 22.66 1.06
N ASN A 67 0.36 23.10 0.94
CA ASN A 67 0.03 24.52 0.84
C ASN A 67 0.22 25.29 2.15
N GLU A 68 0.23 24.61 3.29
CA GLU A 68 0.54 25.21 4.59
C GLU A 68 2.03 25.23 4.92
N VAL A 69 2.86 24.50 4.16
CA VAL A 69 4.30 24.41 4.39
C VAL A 69 4.99 25.69 3.90
N GLU A 70 5.89 26.22 4.71
CA GLU A 70 6.67 27.40 4.35
C GLU A 70 7.54 27.14 3.11
N ARG A 71 7.75 28.16 2.28
CA ARG A 71 8.37 28.01 0.95
C ARG A 71 9.72 27.30 1.00
N GLU A 72 10.54 27.66 1.99
CA GLU A 72 11.88 27.11 2.22
C GLU A 72 11.88 25.63 2.61
N LYS A 73 10.77 25.10 3.15
CA LYS A 73 10.63 23.69 3.55
C LYS A 73 9.94 22.83 2.51
N LYS A 74 9.35 23.43 1.47
CA LYS A 74 8.66 22.68 0.40
C LYS A 74 9.56 21.67 -0.30
N ASN A 75 10.86 21.96 -0.40
CA ASN A 75 11.83 21.04 -0.99
C ASN A 75 11.81 19.67 -0.29
N PHE A 76 11.74 19.65 1.05
CA PHE A 76 11.67 18.40 1.84
C PHE A 76 10.57 17.45 1.35
N CYS A 77 9.38 17.99 1.06
CA CYS A 77 8.26 17.22 0.54
C CYS A 77 8.50 16.76 -0.91
N LEU A 78 9.04 17.64 -1.75
CA LEU A 78 9.22 17.39 -3.17
C LEU A 78 10.32 16.36 -3.48
N LYS A 79 11.26 16.11 -2.56
CA LYS A 79 12.23 15.01 -2.66
C LYS A 79 11.56 13.65 -2.90
N CYS A 80 10.36 13.44 -2.35
CA CYS A 80 9.60 12.19 -2.51
C CYS A 80 8.39 12.35 -3.43
N HIS A 81 7.72 13.51 -3.39
CA HIS A 81 6.46 13.71 -4.13
C HIS A 81 6.67 14.18 -5.58
N ALA A 82 7.77 14.85 -5.91
CA ALA A 82 8.15 15.17 -7.29
C ALA A 82 9.66 15.10 -7.44
N PRO A 83 10.26 13.91 -7.31
CA PRO A 83 11.71 13.78 -7.17
C PRO A 83 12.51 14.29 -8.40
N THR A 84 11.84 14.52 -9.54
CA THR A 84 12.44 15.15 -10.72
C THR A 84 12.94 16.57 -10.45
N VAL A 85 12.40 17.28 -9.44
CA VAL A 85 12.85 18.63 -9.05
C VAL A 85 14.33 18.68 -8.69
N ARG A 86 14.90 17.56 -8.24
CA ARG A 86 16.31 17.47 -7.88
C ARG A 86 17.25 17.76 -9.05
N VAL A 87 16.80 17.49 -10.27
CA VAL A 87 17.55 17.78 -11.50
C VAL A 87 16.99 19.01 -12.19
N THR A 88 15.66 19.16 -12.25
CA THR A 88 15.03 20.24 -13.02
C THR A 88 15.06 21.59 -12.29
N GLY A 89 15.24 21.60 -10.96
CA GLY A 89 15.14 22.80 -10.13
C GLY A 89 13.73 23.38 -10.05
N ASP A 90 12.71 22.66 -10.51
CA ASP A 90 11.34 23.16 -10.67
C ASP A 90 10.51 23.10 -9.38
N TYR A 91 10.99 23.77 -8.33
CA TYR A 91 10.32 23.79 -7.02
C TYR A 91 9.00 24.57 -7.00
N GLU A 92 8.73 25.38 -8.03
CA GLU A 92 7.47 26.12 -8.21
C GLU A 92 6.43 25.32 -9.01
N LEU A 93 6.71 24.04 -9.32
CA LEU A 93 5.80 23.14 -10.03
C LEU A 93 5.32 23.71 -11.36
N ALA A 94 6.19 24.38 -12.12
CA ALA A 94 5.83 25.02 -13.38
C ALA A 94 5.82 24.03 -14.56
N GLN A 95 6.71 23.04 -14.53
CA GLN A 95 6.92 22.07 -15.61
C GLN A 95 5.96 20.89 -15.52
N PHE A 96 5.59 20.34 -16.68
CA PHE A 96 4.69 19.19 -16.76
C PHE A 96 5.29 17.94 -16.09
N ILE A 97 6.58 17.66 -16.34
CA ILE A 97 7.29 16.51 -15.74
C ILE A 97 7.28 16.51 -14.21
N THR A 98 7.23 17.68 -13.58
CA THR A 98 7.15 17.82 -12.12
C THR A 98 5.75 17.48 -11.62
N LYS A 99 4.72 17.88 -12.38
CA LYS A 99 3.31 17.62 -12.05
C LYS A 99 2.90 16.16 -12.22
N GLU A 100 3.70 15.37 -12.95
CA GLU A 100 3.55 13.91 -13.04
C GLU A 100 3.95 13.18 -11.74
N GLY A 101 4.50 13.89 -10.75
CA GLY A 101 4.87 13.32 -9.45
C GLY A 101 6.08 12.39 -9.54
N VAL A 102 5.94 11.16 -9.05
CA VAL A 102 6.96 10.10 -9.15
C VAL A 102 6.85 9.44 -10.52
N THR A 103 7.61 9.96 -11.48
CA THR A 103 7.49 9.62 -12.91
C THR A 103 8.11 8.27 -13.27
N CYS A 104 7.75 7.74 -14.44
CA CYS A 104 8.43 6.58 -15.01
C CYS A 104 9.94 6.83 -15.10
N ASP A 105 10.30 8.02 -15.59
CA ASP A 105 11.67 8.35 -15.92
C ASP A 105 12.54 8.62 -14.70
N PHE A 106 11.97 9.14 -13.62
CA PHE A 106 12.65 9.19 -12.34
C PHE A 106 13.07 7.77 -11.91
N CYS A 107 12.11 6.85 -11.78
CA CYS A 107 12.39 5.50 -11.29
C CYS A 107 13.38 4.77 -12.19
N HIS A 108 13.14 4.77 -13.51
CA HIS A 108 13.92 4.00 -14.47
C HIS A 108 15.26 4.64 -14.86
N THR A 109 15.61 5.81 -14.34
CA THR A 109 16.97 6.38 -14.48
C THR A 109 17.82 6.26 -13.22
N VAL A 110 17.25 5.77 -12.10
CA VAL A 110 18.02 5.48 -10.87
C VAL A 110 19.08 4.42 -11.17
N LYS A 111 20.34 4.81 -10.95
CA LYS A 111 21.53 3.97 -11.11
C LYS A 111 21.86 3.22 -9.82
N SER A 112 21.77 3.90 -8.68
CA SER A 112 22.16 3.40 -7.36
C SER A 112 21.30 4.07 -6.29
N VAL A 113 21.17 3.38 -5.15
CA VAL A 113 20.58 3.94 -3.94
C VAL A 113 21.53 3.75 -2.77
N ASP A 114 21.83 4.84 -2.07
CA ASP A 114 22.67 4.87 -0.87
C ASP A 114 21.91 5.56 0.26
N LEU A 115 21.33 4.74 1.15
CA LEU A 115 20.53 5.21 2.29
C LEU A 115 21.35 5.91 3.38
N SER A 116 22.68 5.95 3.27
CA SER A 116 23.53 6.73 4.19
C SER A 116 23.60 8.21 3.82
N LYS A 117 23.16 8.58 2.61
CA LYS A 117 23.14 9.96 2.12
C LYS A 117 21.78 10.60 2.39
N GLU A 118 21.78 11.92 2.63
CA GLU A 118 20.54 12.73 2.67
C GLU A 118 19.71 12.60 1.39
N GLU A 119 20.42 12.36 0.29
CA GLU A 119 19.93 12.40 -1.07
C GLU A 119 20.21 11.05 -1.73
N PRO A 120 19.41 10.01 -1.43
CA PRO A 120 19.83 8.61 -1.54
C PRO A 120 19.91 8.10 -2.99
N PHE A 121 19.21 8.73 -3.93
CA PHE A 121 19.20 8.33 -5.33
C PHE A 121 20.35 8.95 -6.12
N GLU A 122 21.04 8.11 -6.89
CA GLU A 122 21.95 8.52 -7.95
C GLU A 122 21.35 8.18 -9.31
N PHE A 123 21.45 9.08 -10.27
CA PHE A 123 20.80 8.94 -11.58
C PHE A 123 21.82 8.90 -12.72
N ASP A 124 21.42 8.25 -13.80
CA ASP A 124 22.02 8.42 -15.12
C ASP A 124 20.88 8.59 -16.12
N LEU A 125 20.65 9.86 -16.48
CA LEU A 125 19.49 10.37 -17.21
C LEU A 125 19.65 10.19 -18.72
N GLY A 126 18.56 10.34 -19.46
CA GLY A 126 18.58 10.31 -20.92
C GLY A 126 18.27 8.94 -21.50
N PHE A 127 19.06 8.49 -22.48
CA PHE A 127 18.66 7.37 -23.36
C PHE A 127 18.62 5.98 -22.69
N VAL A 128 19.32 5.80 -21.57
CA VAL A 128 19.38 4.51 -20.86
C VAL A 128 18.25 4.43 -19.84
N LYS A 129 17.49 3.32 -19.87
CA LYS A 129 16.49 2.96 -18.87
C LYS A 129 16.86 1.66 -18.18
N ARG A 130 16.61 1.61 -16.87
CA ARG A 130 17.01 0.54 -15.98
C ARG A 130 15.82 -0.24 -15.47
N GLY A 131 15.98 -1.55 -15.33
CA GLY A 131 14.91 -2.40 -14.80
C GLY A 131 15.40 -3.78 -14.36
N PRO A 132 14.51 -4.62 -13.83
CA PRO A 132 14.86 -5.93 -13.28
C PRO A 132 15.14 -7.00 -14.35
N PHE A 133 14.91 -6.70 -15.63
CA PHE A 133 15.03 -7.67 -16.72
C PHE A 133 16.16 -7.32 -17.68
N GLU A 134 16.93 -8.33 -18.07
CA GLU A 134 17.88 -8.21 -19.19
C GLU A 134 17.11 -8.18 -20.51
N SER A 135 17.49 -7.25 -21.40
CA SER A 135 16.85 -7.10 -22.70
C SER A 135 17.83 -6.46 -23.68
N ASP A 136 18.01 -7.10 -24.84
CA ASP A 136 18.76 -6.56 -25.97
C ASP A 136 17.86 -5.73 -26.92
N LEU A 137 16.59 -5.53 -26.56
CA LEU A 137 15.69 -4.68 -27.34
C LEU A 137 16.12 -3.22 -27.20
N GLU A 138 16.48 -2.57 -28.30
CA GLU A 138 16.80 -1.13 -28.34
C GLU A 138 15.77 -0.38 -29.21
N THR A 139 14.49 -0.49 -28.86
CA THR A 139 13.37 0.17 -29.55
C THR A 139 12.94 1.41 -28.78
N GLY A 140 13.52 2.56 -29.09
CA GLY A 140 13.16 3.86 -28.52
C GLY A 140 13.98 4.31 -27.30
N HIS A 141 14.60 3.37 -26.57
CA HIS A 141 15.61 3.60 -25.52
C HIS A 141 16.53 2.40 -25.37
N LYS A 142 17.68 2.59 -24.73
CA LYS A 142 18.58 1.49 -24.35
C LYS A 142 18.13 0.89 -23.02
N ASN A 143 18.11 -0.44 -22.93
CA ASN A 143 17.78 -1.16 -21.70
C ASN A 143 19.06 -1.58 -20.97
N LEU A 144 19.06 -1.45 -19.65
CA LEU A 144 20.15 -1.91 -18.79
C LEU A 144 19.57 -2.63 -17.57
N TYR A 145 20.07 -3.85 -17.32
CA TYR A 145 19.72 -4.57 -16.11
C TYR A 145 20.18 -3.81 -14.86
N SER A 146 19.35 -3.83 -13.82
CA SER A 146 19.61 -3.15 -12.58
C SER A 146 19.13 -3.96 -11.38
N GLY A 147 20.08 -4.55 -10.64
CA GLY A 147 19.78 -5.29 -9.40
C GLY A 147 19.09 -4.47 -8.32
N ILE A 148 19.32 -3.14 -8.23
CA ILE A 148 18.65 -2.30 -7.23
C ILE A 148 17.12 -2.25 -7.41
N HIS A 149 16.61 -2.40 -8.64
CA HIS A 149 15.16 -2.44 -8.91
C HIS A 149 14.47 -3.70 -8.34
N LEU A 150 15.26 -4.69 -7.89
CA LEU A 150 14.79 -5.91 -7.22
C LEU A 150 14.95 -5.84 -5.69
N LYS A 151 15.28 -4.69 -5.11
CA LYS A 151 15.62 -4.54 -3.69
C LYS A 151 14.74 -3.51 -3.00
N SER A 152 14.35 -3.79 -1.76
CA SER A 152 13.52 -2.89 -0.94
C SER A 152 14.21 -1.54 -0.67
N GLU A 153 15.54 -1.50 -0.70
CA GLU A 153 16.35 -0.27 -0.62
C GLU A 153 15.95 0.77 -1.67
N PHE A 154 15.53 0.33 -2.86
CA PHE A 154 15.01 1.25 -3.89
C PHE A 154 13.82 2.07 -3.38
N CYS A 155 12.87 1.39 -2.73
CA CYS A 155 11.69 2.02 -2.17
C CYS A 155 12.02 2.84 -0.91
N ALA A 156 13.02 2.40 -0.14
CA ALA A 156 13.41 3.03 1.11
C ALA A 156 13.84 4.49 0.94
N GLY A 157 14.38 4.88 -0.22
CA GLY A 157 14.75 6.28 -0.48
C GLY A 157 13.59 7.28 -0.36
N CYS A 158 12.33 6.82 -0.47
CA CYS A 158 11.13 7.62 -0.17
C CYS A 158 10.28 7.07 0.98
N HIS A 159 10.41 5.77 1.31
CA HIS A 159 9.61 5.08 2.34
C HIS A 159 10.32 4.92 3.69
N GLU A 160 11.46 5.58 3.87
CA GLU A 160 12.16 5.80 5.14
C GLU A 160 12.42 7.30 5.27
N VAL A 161 11.54 8.02 5.98
CA VAL A 161 11.58 9.49 6.03
C VAL A 161 12.10 9.94 7.38
N VAL A 162 13.27 10.55 7.35
CA VAL A 162 13.89 11.25 8.47
C VAL A 162 13.69 12.75 8.25
N ASN A 163 13.15 13.45 9.26
CA ASN A 163 12.99 14.90 9.18
C ASN A 163 14.29 15.66 9.54
N GLU A 164 14.27 16.98 9.42
CA GLU A 164 15.41 17.86 9.74
C GLU A 164 15.87 17.78 11.21
N LYS A 165 15.02 17.23 12.10
CA LYS A 165 15.34 16.99 13.52
C LYS A 165 16.01 15.62 13.74
N GLY A 166 16.23 14.83 12.69
CA GLY A 166 16.81 13.49 12.78
C GLY A 166 15.81 12.41 13.25
N PHE A 167 14.51 12.72 13.28
CA PHE A 167 13.48 11.78 13.71
C PHE A 167 12.91 10.99 12.53
N HIS A 168 12.79 9.68 12.68
CA HIS A 168 12.16 8.78 11.71
C HIS A 168 10.63 8.93 11.74
N VAL A 169 10.12 9.89 10.96
CA VAL A 169 8.68 10.16 10.80
C VAL A 169 8.00 8.98 10.12
N MET A 170 8.59 8.43 9.06
CA MET A 170 8.14 7.18 8.42
C MET A 170 9.25 6.14 8.50
N SER A 171 8.94 4.98 9.04
CA SER A 171 9.90 3.91 9.30
C SER A 171 9.56 2.61 8.57
N THR A 172 8.88 2.68 7.41
CA THR A 172 8.34 1.49 6.73
C THR A 172 9.43 0.51 6.33
N TYR A 173 10.55 0.99 5.78
CA TYR A 173 11.68 0.12 5.43
C TYR A 173 12.31 -0.50 6.68
N SER A 174 12.54 0.27 7.74
CA SER A 174 13.11 -0.26 8.99
C SER A 174 12.19 -1.28 9.67
N GLU A 175 10.88 -1.06 9.64
CA GLU A 175 9.86 -2.02 10.11
C GLU A 175 9.92 -3.33 9.32
N TRP A 176 10.04 -3.26 7.99
CA TRP A 176 10.21 -4.43 7.13
C TRP A 176 11.53 -5.15 7.37
N LYS A 177 12.63 -4.38 7.47
CA LYS A 177 13.98 -4.89 7.64
C LYS A 177 14.15 -5.67 8.95
N ALA A 178 13.48 -5.23 10.01
CA ALA A 178 13.45 -5.92 11.30
C ALA A 178 12.47 -7.10 11.34
N GLY A 179 11.67 -7.30 10.28
CA GLY A 179 10.64 -8.32 10.21
C GLY A 179 11.07 -9.61 9.48
N PRO A 180 10.28 -10.69 9.62
CA PRO A 180 10.57 -12.00 9.04
C PRO A 180 10.52 -12.02 7.50
N TYR A 181 9.98 -10.99 6.86
CA TYR A 181 9.92 -10.90 5.39
C TYR A 181 11.28 -10.52 4.82
N ALA A 182 11.99 -9.57 5.44
CA ALA A 182 13.35 -9.22 5.07
C ALA A 182 14.31 -10.41 5.28
N GLU A 183 14.18 -11.12 6.41
CA GLU A 183 14.97 -12.34 6.69
C GLU A 183 14.80 -13.42 5.61
N LYS A 184 13.59 -13.54 5.06
CA LYS A 184 13.26 -14.49 3.97
C LYS A 184 13.58 -13.94 2.58
N GLY A 185 14.14 -12.72 2.49
CA GLY A 185 14.46 -12.07 1.22
C GLY A 185 13.23 -11.61 0.42
N ILE A 186 12.04 -11.56 1.02
CA ILE A 186 10.81 -11.08 0.38
C ILE A 186 10.85 -9.55 0.37
N GLN A 187 10.99 -8.97 -0.82
CA GLN A 187 11.16 -7.54 -1.06
C GLN A 187 9.81 -6.84 -1.24
N CYS A 188 9.80 -5.51 -1.12
CA CYS A 188 8.62 -4.66 -1.37
C CYS A 188 7.94 -4.99 -2.71
N GLN A 189 8.75 -5.16 -3.77
CA GLN A 189 8.31 -5.44 -5.13
C GLN A 189 7.54 -6.76 -5.23
N ASN A 190 7.87 -7.78 -4.44
CA ASN A 190 7.18 -9.07 -4.50
C ASN A 190 5.69 -8.96 -4.15
N CYS A 191 5.30 -8.00 -3.33
CA CYS A 191 3.92 -7.77 -2.92
C CYS A 191 3.27 -6.56 -3.60
N HIS A 192 4.03 -5.47 -3.81
CA HIS A 192 3.49 -4.21 -4.35
C HIS A 192 3.68 -4.04 -5.86
N MET A 193 4.50 -4.88 -6.49
CA MET A 193 4.69 -4.97 -7.93
C MET A 193 4.66 -6.43 -8.41
N PRO A 194 3.62 -7.21 -8.08
CA PRO A 194 3.56 -8.62 -8.45
C PRO A 194 3.59 -8.79 -9.98
N GLU A 195 4.10 -9.93 -10.43
CA GLU A 195 4.07 -10.29 -11.85
C GLU A 195 2.63 -10.50 -12.34
N GLU A 196 2.29 -9.94 -13.50
CA GLU A 196 1.03 -10.14 -14.18
C GLU A 196 1.23 -11.12 -15.35
N PHE A 197 1.12 -12.41 -15.06
CA PHE A 197 1.44 -13.49 -16.00
C PHE A 197 0.74 -13.34 -17.34
N GLY A 198 1.53 -13.42 -18.42
CA GLY A 198 1.04 -13.36 -19.80
C GLY A 198 0.75 -11.95 -20.30
N THR A 199 0.85 -10.92 -19.44
CA THR A 199 0.72 -9.53 -19.85
C THR A 199 2.08 -9.00 -20.33
N PRO A 200 2.19 -8.49 -21.57
CA PRO A 200 3.45 -8.09 -22.15
C PRO A 200 3.96 -6.75 -21.57
N ILE A 201 5.28 -6.60 -21.45
CA ILE A 201 5.91 -5.36 -20.96
C ILE A 201 5.78 -4.23 -22.00
N VAL A 202 5.95 -4.58 -23.27
CA VAL A 202 5.82 -3.69 -24.44
C VAL A 202 4.61 -4.13 -25.24
N ASN A 203 3.91 -3.19 -25.89
CA ASN A 203 2.87 -3.52 -26.86
C ASN A 203 3.42 -4.54 -27.88
N THR A 204 2.74 -5.67 -28.03
CA THR A 204 3.19 -6.79 -28.87
C THR A 204 3.25 -6.46 -30.36
N GLU A 205 2.60 -5.38 -30.80
CA GLU A 205 2.75 -4.84 -32.17
C GLU A 205 4.11 -4.20 -32.41
N ILE A 206 4.81 -3.77 -31.34
CA ILE A 206 6.12 -3.12 -31.38
C ILE A 206 7.23 -4.15 -31.16
N ALA A 207 7.15 -4.89 -30.05
CA ALA A 207 8.15 -5.89 -29.69
C ALA A 207 7.56 -6.99 -28.81
N LYS A 208 8.07 -8.21 -28.95
CA LYS A 208 7.75 -9.32 -28.05
C LYS A 208 8.76 -9.34 -26.90
N THR A 209 8.25 -9.46 -25.67
CA THR A 209 9.09 -9.54 -24.46
C THR A 209 9.11 -10.97 -23.91
N LYS A 210 10.26 -11.37 -23.34
CA LYS A 210 10.43 -12.70 -22.72
C LYS A 210 9.74 -12.81 -21.36
N HIS A 211 9.62 -11.69 -20.66
CA HIS A 211 9.04 -11.61 -19.33
C HIS A 211 7.64 -10.97 -19.38
N SER A 212 6.83 -11.32 -18.38
CA SER A 212 5.59 -10.61 -18.11
C SER A 212 5.88 -9.30 -17.38
N VAL A 213 4.93 -8.37 -17.47
CA VAL A 213 5.00 -7.11 -16.73
C VAL A 213 4.86 -7.35 -15.23
N THR A 214 5.52 -6.51 -14.42
CA THR A 214 5.24 -6.36 -13.00
C THR A 214 4.27 -5.21 -12.80
N ALA A 215 3.27 -5.37 -11.93
CA ALA A 215 2.25 -4.35 -11.73
C ALA A 215 2.86 -3.01 -11.26
N HIS A 216 2.41 -1.90 -11.85
CA HIS A 216 2.77 -0.53 -11.46
C HIS A 216 1.57 0.20 -10.82
N LYS A 217 0.65 -0.56 -10.22
CA LYS A 217 -0.50 -0.03 -9.48
C LYS A 217 -0.12 0.50 -8.09
N PHE A 218 0.94 -0.06 -7.49
CA PHE A 218 1.48 0.30 -6.16
C PHE A 218 0.40 0.36 -5.06
N LEU A 219 -0.50 -0.64 -5.05
CA LEU A 219 -1.64 -0.63 -4.16
C LEU A 219 -1.22 -0.71 -2.68
N GLY A 220 -1.95 0.00 -1.83
CA GLY A 220 -1.70 0.10 -0.39
C GLY A 220 -2.96 0.49 0.37
N GLY A 221 -2.86 1.50 1.24
CA GLY A 221 -3.96 1.91 2.14
C GLY A 221 -5.22 2.48 1.49
N HIS A 222 -5.24 2.64 0.16
CA HIS A 222 -6.40 3.08 -0.63
C HIS A 222 -7.04 1.92 -1.42
N SER A 223 -6.63 0.68 -1.18
CA SER A 223 -7.14 -0.52 -1.83
C SER A 223 -7.84 -1.42 -0.83
N GLN A 224 -9.14 -1.64 -1.02
CA GLN A 224 -9.93 -2.53 -0.16
C GLN A 224 -9.35 -3.95 -0.12
N ILE A 225 -8.87 -4.44 -1.26
CA ILE A 225 -8.28 -5.78 -1.37
C ILE A 225 -7.01 -5.90 -0.51
N ASN A 226 -6.16 -4.87 -0.51
CA ASN A 226 -4.93 -4.90 0.29
C ASN A 226 -5.23 -4.76 1.79
N ILE A 227 -6.17 -3.88 2.14
CA ILE A 227 -6.54 -3.63 3.53
C ILE A 227 -7.19 -4.88 4.17
N THR A 228 -8.07 -5.60 3.46
CA THR A 228 -8.71 -6.81 4.01
C THR A 228 -7.76 -8.00 4.13
N ARG A 229 -6.75 -8.09 3.27
CA ARG A 229 -5.71 -9.14 3.35
C ARG A 229 -4.65 -8.87 4.42
N ALA A 230 -4.47 -7.60 4.81
CA ALA A 230 -3.42 -7.21 5.73
C ALA A 230 -3.57 -7.81 7.12
N ALA A 231 -4.81 -8.01 7.61
CA ALA A 231 -5.06 -8.48 8.96
C ALA A 231 -6.17 -9.54 9.02
N THR A 232 -6.07 -10.41 10.01
CA THR A 232 -7.14 -11.33 10.40
C THR A 232 -7.58 -11.04 11.83
N LEU A 233 -8.84 -11.36 12.10
CA LEU A 233 -9.49 -11.14 13.38
C LEU A 233 -10.16 -12.42 13.83
N THR A 234 -9.91 -12.83 15.06
CA THR A 234 -10.64 -13.94 15.70
C THR A 234 -10.94 -13.59 17.14
N GLN A 235 -12.04 -14.06 17.68
CA GLN A 235 -12.42 -13.81 19.07
C GLN A 235 -12.70 -15.10 19.84
N VAL A 236 -12.49 -15.07 21.15
CA VAL A 236 -12.87 -16.11 22.11
C VAL A 236 -13.70 -15.43 23.18
N LEU A 237 -14.84 -16.03 23.50
CA LEU A 237 -15.77 -15.50 24.49
C LEU A 237 -15.70 -16.39 25.72
N ASP A 238 -15.56 -15.77 26.88
CA ASP A 238 -15.64 -16.44 28.18
C ASP A 238 -16.69 -15.73 29.04
N LYS A 239 -17.65 -16.50 29.55
CA LYS A 239 -18.81 -15.97 30.27
C LYS A 239 -18.71 -16.39 31.73
N ALA A 240 -18.67 -15.40 32.60
CA ALA A 240 -18.88 -15.55 34.02
C ALA A 240 -20.32 -15.15 34.40
N ASN A 241 -20.71 -15.40 35.65
CA ASN A 241 -22.08 -15.15 36.12
C ASN A 241 -22.51 -13.69 36.02
N ASP A 242 -21.58 -12.74 36.09
CA ASP A 242 -21.82 -11.30 36.14
C ASP A 242 -21.15 -10.52 35.00
N SER A 243 -20.41 -11.20 34.11
CA SER A 243 -19.57 -10.55 33.12
C SER A 243 -19.30 -11.44 31.90
N LEU A 244 -19.07 -10.80 30.77
CA LEU A 244 -18.62 -11.41 29.52
C LEU A 244 -17.21 -10.90 29.21
N SER A 245 -16.23 -11.79 29.23
CA SER A 245 -14.89 -11.52 28.69
C SER A 245 -14.86 -11.83 27.20
N VAL A 246 -14.46 -10.85 26.39
CA VAL A 246 -14.24 -10.97 24.96
C VAL A 246 -12.74 -10.82 24.73
N VAL A 247 -12.08 -11.93 24.40
CA VAL A 247 -10.66 -11.96 24.04
C VAL A 247 -10.55 -11.94 22.53
N VAL A 248 -9.97 -10.90 21.98
CA VAL A 248 -9.79 -10.72 20.54
C VAL A 248 -8.33 -10.87 20.16
N TYR A 249 -8.06 -11.65 19.12
CA TYR A 249 -6.75 -11.81 18.51
C TYR A 249 -6.74 -11.10 17.16
N VAL A 250 -5.91 -10.06 17.06
CA VAL A 250 -5.65 -9.31 15.83
C VAL A 250 -4.30 -9.72 15.28
N THR A 251 -4.25 -10.31 14.08
CA THR A 251 -2.99 -10.78 13.49
C THR A 251 -2.64 -9.98 12.24
N ASN A 252 -1.46 -9.35 12.23
CA ASN A 252 -0.88 -8.82 11.00
C ASN A 252 -0.45 -10.00 10.10
N SER A 253 -1.28 -10.29 9.11
CA SER A 253 -1.29 -11.57 8.41
C SER A 253 -0.41 -11.56 7.18
N GLU A 254 -0.50 -10.51 6.36
CA GLU A 254 0.25 -10.44 5.10
C GLU A 254 1.25 -9.27 5.03
N ALA A 255 1.11 -8.23 5.86
CA ALA A 255 1.97 -7.05 5.72
C ALA A 255 3.40 -7.31 6.21
N GLY A 256 4.37 -6.97 5.36
CA GLY A 256 5.79 -7.12 5.66
C GLY A 256 6.35 -6.08 6.63
N HIS A 257 5.56 -5.08 7.00
CA HIS A 257 5.86 -3.95 7.88
C HIS A 257 4.77 -3.84 8.98
N SER A 258 4.87 -2.87 9.88
CA SER A 258 3.86 -2.67 10.92
C SER A 258 2.50 -2.31 10.31
N LEU A 259 1.44 -2.60 11.06
CA LEU A 259 0.07 -2.29 10.68
C LEU A 259 -0.54 -1.21 11.60
N PRO A 260 -0.91 -0.03 11.08
CA PRO A 260 -0.60 0.49 9.74
C PRO A 260 0.81 1.11 9.65
N THR A 261 1.46 1.05 8.48
CA THR A 261 2.75 1.74 8.24
C THR A 261 2.57 3.08 7.52
N GLY A 262 3.66 3.84 7.40
CA GLY A 262 3.75 5.07 6.63
C GLY A 262 3.39 6.29 7.48
N ILE A 263 2.51 7.15 6.95
CA ILE A 263 2.13 8.42 7.58
C ILE A 263 1.57 8.14 9.00
N PRO A 264 2.14 8.76 10.07
CA PRO A 264 1.77 8.48 11.46
C PRO A 264 0.31 8.75 11.84
N SER A 265 -0.42 9.57 11.08
CA SER A 265 -1.86 9.82 11.29
C SER A 265 -2.75 8.63 10.94
N ARG A 266 -2.21 7.58 10.30
CA ARG A 266 -2.93 6.34 10.03
C ARG A 266 -3.07 5.52 11.31
N LYS A 267 -4.27 4.94 11.51
CA LYS A 267 -4.54 4.06 12.64
C LYS A 267 -5.42 2.88 12.24
N VAL A 268 -5.36 1.84 13.04
CA VAL A 268 -6.30 0.72 12.97
C VAL A 268 -7.08 0.67 14.27
N ILE A 269 -8.40 0.61 14.20
CA ILE A 269 -9.29 0.57 15.35
C ILE A 269 -9.92 -0.81 15.43
N LEU A 270 -9.73 -1.49 16.56
CA LEU A 270 -10.53 -2.63 16.95
C LEU A 270 -11.73 -2.12 17.75
N THR A 271 -12.93 -2.45 17.28
CA THR A 271 -14.20 -2.15 17.95
C THR A 271 -14.88 -3.46 18.32
N VAL A 272 -15.28 -3.60 19.58
CA VAL A 272 -16.05 -4.75 20.09
C VAL A 272 -17.41 -4.25 20.57
N LYS A 273 -18.48 -4.71 19.93
CA LYS A 273 -19.87 -4.35 20.27
C LYS A 273 -20.63 -5.56 20.78
N LEU A 274 -21.43 -5.35 21.82
CA LEU A 274 -22.46 -6.27 22.26
C LEU A 274 -23.80 -5.81 21.69
N LEU A 275 -24.43 -6.66 20.90
CA LEU A 275 -25.71 -6.40 20.26
C LEU A 275 -26.80 -7.24 20.92
N ASP A 276 -27.94 -6.62 21.25
CA ASP A 276 -29.14 -7.32 21.71
C ASP A 276 -29.84 -8.10 20.58
N THR A 277 -30.95 -8.76 20.91
CA THR A 277 -31.77 -9.55 19.95
C THR A 277 -32.38 -8.72 18.82
N LYS A 278 -32.46 -7.39 18.96
CA LYS A 278 -32.95 -6.45 17.96
C LYS A 278 -31.82 -5.77 17.18
N GLY A 279 -30.56 -6.11 17.49
CA GLY A 279 -29.36 -5.48 16.91
C GLY A 279 -28.98 -4.15 17.57
N GLY A 280 -29.60 -3.77 18.68
CA GLY A 280 -29.26 -2.58 19.46
C GLY A 280 -27.93 -2.75 20.19
N VAL A 281 -27.08 -1.72 20.18
CA VAL A 281 -25.78 -1.74 20.88
C VAL A 281 -26.01 -1.56 22.38
N VAL A 282 -25.71 -2.59 23.17
CA VAL A 282 -25.83 -2.59 24.65
C VAL A 282 -24.46 -2.49 25.35
N GLY A 283 -23.37 -2.57 24.59
CA GLY A 283 -22.01 -2.33 25.08
C GLY A 283 -21.05 -2.11 23.91
N GLU A 284 -20.09 -1.20 24.07
CA GLU A 284 -19.08 -0.91 23.06
C GLU A 284 -17.75 -0.57 23.73
N LYS A 285 -16.65 -1.15 23.22
CA LYS A 285 -15.29 -0.84 23.61
C LYS A 285 -14.39 -0.78 22.38
N GLU A 286 -13.37 0.06 22.43
CA GLU A 286 -12.45 0.25 21.31
C GLU A 286 -10.99 0.33 21.78
N VAL A 287 -10.08 -0.13 20.92
CA VAL A 287 -8.63 0.07 21.03
C VAL A 287 -8.09 0.55 19.69
N ALA A 288 -7.26 1.60 19.70
CA ALA A 288 -6.59 2.11 18.52
C ALA A 288 -5.11 1.70 18.50
N TYR A 289 -4.68 1.12 17.38
CA TYR A 289 -3.29 0.81 17.04
C TYR A 289 -2.72 1.94 16.18
N ARG A 290 -1.81 2.73 16.76
CA ARG A 290 -1.27 3.96 16.14
C ARG A 290 0.10 4.33 16.70
N ARG A 291 0.76 5.28 16.06
CA ARG A 291 1.88 6.03 16.65
C ARG A 291 1.36 7.34 17.24
N VAL A 292 1.92 7.74 18.37
CA VAL A 292 1.71 9.07 18.95
C VAL A 292 3.06 9.77 18.98
N LEU A 293 3.15 10.89 18.26
CA LEU A 293 4.37 11.69 18.13
C LEU A 293 4.32 12.87 19.08
N VAL A 294 5.49 13.33 19.52
CA VAL A 294 5.64 14.56 20.30
C VAL A 294 6.66 15.51 19.68
N ASP A 295 6.47 16.80 19.95
CA ASP A 295 7.41 17.87 19.60
C ASP A 295 8.58 17.99 20.59
N GLU A 296 9.45 18.99 20.41
CA GLU A 296 10.60 19.27 21.28
C GLU A 296 10.21 19.54 22.74
N GLU A 297 9.03 20.07 22.98
CA GLU A 297 8.49 20.34 24.32
C GLU A 297 7.77 19.13 24.94
N GLY A 298 7.72 17.99 24.23
CA GLY A 298 7.04 16.78 24.68
C GLY A 298 5.51 16.83 24.55
N ARG A 299 4.96 17.79 23.81
CA ARG A 299 3.52 17.91 23.54
C ARG A 299 3.13 16.97 22.42
N GLU A 300 2.01 16.27 22.59
CA GLU A 300 1.47 15.41 21.53
C GLU A 300 1.11 16.24 20.30
N ILE A 301 1.55 15.77 19.13
CA ILE A 301 1.15 16.34 17.85
C ILE A 301 -0.20 15.71 17.45
N PRO A 302 -1.27 16.50 17.28
CA PRO A 302 -2.59 15.98 16.92
C PRO A 302 -2.58 15.22 15.59
N GLU A 303 -3.48 14.24 15.43
CA GLU A 303 -3.55 13.36 14.26
C GLU A 303 -3.86 14.12 12.95
N GLU A 304 -4.59 15.22 13.05
CA GLU A 304 -4.94 16.13 11.97
C GLU A 304 -3.77 17.00 11.51
N ASN A 305 -2.73 17.18 12.34
CA ASN A 305 -1.60 18.06 12.06
C ASN A 305 -0.43 17.29 11.42
N ILE A 306 -0.67 16.76 10.22
CA ILE A 306 0.32 16.00 9.44
C ILE A 306 1.57 16.86 9.17
N LYS A 307 1.41 18.17 8.91
CA LYS A 307 2.53 19.10 8.71
C LYS A 307 3.53 19.04 9.87
N ASP A 308 3.05 19.18 11.11
CA ASP A 308 3.94 19.20 12.27
C ASP A 308 4.48 17.80 12.59
N MET A 309 3.79 16.72 12.23
CA MET A 309 4.37 15.37 12.31
C MET A 309 5.66 15.25 11.48
N PHE A 310 5.69 15.85 10.29
CA PHE A 310 6.88 15.83 9.44
C PHE A 310 7.91 16.88 9.87
N LEU A 311 7.48 18.10 10.21
CA LEU A 311 8.41 19.22 10.41
C LEU A 311 8.89 19.41 11.86
N LYS A 312 8.12 18.97 12.87
CA LYS A 312 8.36 19.28 14.29
C LYS A 312 8.50 18.06 15.19
N ALA A 313 8.08 16.87 14.76
CA ALA A 313 8.21 15.67 15.58
C ALA A 313 9.68 15.35 15.89
N THR A 314 9.97 15.01 17.14
CA THR A 314 11.33 14.67 17.59
C THR A 314 11.42 13.30 18.24
N SER A 315 10.31 12.79 18.77
CA SER A 315 10.27 11.46 19.39
C SER A 315 8.89 10.84 19.40
N LEU A 316 8.85 9.56 19.75
CA LEU A 316 7.61 8.81 19.98
C LEU A 316 7.19 8.93 21.44
N LYS A 317 5.93 9.28 21.68
CA LYS A 317 5.29 9.05 22.98
C LYS A 317 4.86 7.59 23.13
N SER A 318 4.31 7.01 22.06
CA SER A 318 3.93 5.60 22.03
C SER A 318 3.85 5.06 20.59
N ASP A 319 4.04 3.75 20.47
CA ASP A 319 3.77 2.99 19.25
C ASP A 319 3.23 1.61 19.68
N ASN A 320 1.94 1.38 19.47
CA ASN A 320 1.29 0.10 19.75
C ASN A 320 0.82 -0.61 18.47
N ARG A 321 1.35 -0.22 17.31
CA ARG A 321 1.01 -0.85 16.03
C ARG A 321 1.43 -2.32 16.01
N ILE A 322 0.74 -3.10 15.19
CA ILE A 322 0.93 -4.55 15.13
C ILE A 322 2.08 -4.87 14.16
N LYS A 323 3.18 -5.41 14.68
CA LYS A 323 4.39 -5.72 13.92
C LYS A 323 4.13 -6.83 12.88
N PRO A 324 5.01 -7.02 11.88
CA PRO A 324 4.88 -8.10 10.91
C PRO A 324 4.72 -9.46 11.58
N LYS A 325 3.68 -10.23 11.20
CA LYS A 325 3.34 -11.54 11.78
C LYS A 325 3.00 -11.55 13.27
N GLU A 326 2.88 -10.39 13.93
CA GLU A 326 2.43 -10.32 15.31
C GLU A 326 0.94 -10.66 15.41
N THR A 327 0.58 -11.44 16.43
CA THR A 327 -0.80 -11.61 16.90
C THR A 327 -0.94 -10.87 18.23
N ARG A 328 -1.72 -9.79 18.24
CA ARG A 328 -2.06 -9.01 19.41
C ARG A 328 -3.30 -9.59 20.10
N ARG A 329 -3.22 -9.83 21.41
CA ARG A 329 -4.34 -10.26 22.25
C ARG A 329 -4.89 -9.05 23.01
N GLU A 330 -6.15 -8.72 22.78
CA GLU A 330 -6.90 -7.70 23.52
C GLU A 330 -8.01 -8.38 24.34
N GLU A 331 -8.26 -7.92 25.56
CA GLU A 331 -9.28 -8.49 26.43
C GLU A 331 -10.25 -7.41 26.91
N PHE A 332 -11.54 -7.63 26.66
CA PHE A 332 -12.61 -6.70 26.99
C PHE A 332 -13.61 -7.36 27.92
N ILE A 333 -13.73 -6.85 29.15
CA ILE A 333 -14.71 -7.36 30.12
C ILE A 333 -15.95 -6.46 30.11
N PHE A 334 -17.12 -7.04 29.85
CA PHE A 334 -18.40 -6.34 29.89
C PHE A 334 -19.24 -6.83 31.07
N PRO A 335 -19.68 -5.96 31.98
CA PRO A 335 -20.60 -6.36 33.05
C PRO A 335 -21.98 -6.71 32.47
N LEU A 336 -22.52 -7.86 32.86
CA LEU A 336 -23.86 -8.32 32.48
C LEU A 336 -24.90 -7.70 33.42
N THR A 337 -25.34 -6.49 33.14
CA THR A 337 -26.37 -5.77 33.94
C THR A 337 -27.80 -6.11 33.47
N LYS A 338 -28.80 -5.81 34.31
CA LYS A 338 -30.23 -5.96 33.96
C LYS A 338 -30.55 -5.11 32.71
N GLY A 339 -30.89 -5.77 31.62
CA GLY A 339 -31.15 -5.15 30.30
C GLY A 339 -30.45 -5.88 29.15
N ILE A 340 -29.46 -6.71 29.46
CA ILE A 340 -28.78 -7.60 28.51
C ILE A 340 -29.57 -8.92 28.44
N GLU A 341 -30.64 -8.93 27.63
CA GLU A 341 -31.55 -10.08 27.52
C GLU A 341 -30.96 -11.21 26.67
N LYS A 342 -30.66 -12.33 27.34
CA LYS A 342 -30.72 -13.75 26.95
C LYS A 342 -30.06 -14.24 25.65
N VAL A 343 -29.88 -13.43 24.61
CA VAL A 343 -29.05 -13.74 23.45
C VAL A 343 -28.32 -12.47 23.02
N LEU A 344 -26.99 -12.55 22.95
CA LEU A 344 -26.16 -11.44 22.47
C LEU A 344 -25.36 -11.85 21.26
N THR A 345 -25.16 -10.91 20.34
CA THR A 345 -24.14 -11.03 19.32
C THR A 345 -22.95 -10.16 19.70
N VAL A 346 -21.77 -10.76 19.79
CA VAL A 346 -20.50 -10.06 19.91
C VAL A 346 -19.96 -9.80 18.52
N ASP A 347 -19.89 -8.53 18.17
CA ASP A 347 -19.40 -8.02 16.89
C ASP A 347 -18.04 -7.36 17.10
N SER A 348 -16.99 -8.10 16.78
CA SER A 348 -15.63 -7.58 16.74
C SER A 348 -15.30 -7.17 15.30
N THR A 349 -14.99 -5.89 15.09
CA THR A 349 -14.63 -5.34 13.78
C THR A 349 -13.30 -4.61 13.87
N LEU A 350 -12.42 -4.85 12.90
CA LEU A 350 -11.16 -4.14 12.71
C LEU A 350 -11.31 -3.17 11.55
N ARG A 351 -11.00 -1.88 11.77
CA ARG A 351 -11.13 -0.82 10.76
C ARG A 351 -9.82 -0.08 10.57
N TYR A 352 -9.43 0.16 9.33
CA TYR A 352 -8.38 1.09 8.97
C TYR A 352 -8.97 2.50 8.87
N GLU A 353 -8.31 3.46 9.52
CA GLU A 353 -8.66 4.87 9.45
C GLU A 353 -7.48 5.73 8.98
N PHE A 354 -7.77 6.67 8.09
CA PHE A 354 -6.84 7.71 7.69
C PHE A 354 -7.56 9.07 7.73
N SER A 355 -7.09 9.95 8.60
CA SER A 355 -7.59 11.31 8.74
C SER A 355 -7.16 12.14 7.53
N VAL A 356 -8.15 12.71 6.84
CA VAL A 356 -7.93 13.56 5.67
C VAL A 356 -8.19 15.02 6.10
N PRO A 357 -7.14 15.85 6.23
CA PRO A 357 -7.30 17.28 6.46
C PRO A 357 -7.75 17.92 5.14
N TYR A 358 -9.06 17.94 4.90
CA TYR A 358 -9.69 18.77 3.86
C TYR A 358 -10.67 19.74 4.53
N LEU A 359 -11.28 20.65 3.77
CA LEU A 359 -12.14 21.76 4.23
C LEU A 359 -13.13 21.41 5.36
N GLU A 360 -13.53 20.15 5.48
CA GLU A 360 -14.06 19.54 6.70
C GLU A 360 -13.28 18.26 7.02
N PRO A 361 -12.94 17.97 8.30
CA PRO A 361 -12.27 16.73 8.68
C PRO A 361 -13.09 15.52 8.22
N ASN A 362 -12.54 14.75 7.29
CA ASN A 362 -13.16 13.52 6.84
C ASN A 362 -12.23 12.34 7.15
N ILE A 363 -12.82 11.21 7.52
CA ILE A 363 -12.07 10.02 7.90
C ILE A 363 -12.34 8.97 6.83
N MET A 364 -11.31 8.61 6.08
CA MET A 364 -11.37 7.42 5.24
C MET A 364 -11.43 6.21 6.15
N ARG A 365 -12.51 5.42 6.05
CA ARG A 365 -12.73 4.21 6.84
C ARG A 365 -12.87 3.01 5.94
N MET A 366 -12.13 1.95 6.27
CA MET A 366 -12.20 0.69 5.56
C MET A 366 -12.24 -0.45 6.55
N GLU A 367 -13.24 -1.32 6.46
CA GLU A 367 -13.28 -2.55 7.25
C GLU A 367 -12.16 -3.49 6.77
N MET A 368 -11.38 -4.00 7.72
CA MET A 368 -10.29 -4.93 7.46
C MET A 368 -10.74 -6.37 7.66
N ALA A 369 -11.39 -6.63 8.79
CA ALA A 369 -11.81 -7.95 9.22
C ALA A 369 -12.94 -7.83 10.25
N ARG A 370 -13.79 -8.86 10.33
CA ARG A 370 -14.92 -8.91 11.26
C ARG A 370 -15.14 -10.34 11.73
N ASP A 371 -15.40 -10.52 13.03
CA ASP A 371 -15.80 -11.79 13.64
C ASP A 371 -17.08 -11.56 14.44
N LEU A 372 -18.13 -12.31 14.10
CA LEU A 372 -19.46 -12.24 14.69
C LEU A 372 -19.75 -13.56 15.42
N LYS A 373 -20.03 -13.49 16.72
CA LYS A 373 -20.41 -14.66 17.52
C LYS A 373 -21.66 -14.40 18.34
N THR A 374 -22.63 -15.30 18.21
CA THR A 374 -23.84 -15.27 19.03
C THR A 374 -23.67 -16.18 20.24
N ILE A 375 -24.04 -15.68 21.42
CA ILE A 375 -24.06 -16.45 22.66
C ILE A 375 -25.47 -16.47 23.26
N ASN A 376 -25.86 -17.62 23.80
CA ASN A 376 -27.05 -17.72 24.63
C ASN A 376 -26.64 -17.44 26.09
N VAL A 377 -27.19 -16.36 26.66
CA VAL A 377 -26.90 -15.94 28.02
C VAL A 377 -27.66 -16.81 29.05
N GLU A 378 -28.55 -17.71 28.62
CA GLU A 378 -29.26 -18.65 29.51
C GLU A 378 -28.60 -20.02 29.68
N GLU A 379 -27.67 -20.44 28.81
CA GLU A 379 -26.96 -21.70 29.03
C GLU A 379 -25.93 -21.53 30.16
N GLU A 380 -26.24 -22.13 31.31
CA GLU A 380 -25.25 -22.50 32.32
C GLU A 380 -24.46 -23.70 31.81
N GLY A 381 -23.14 -23.54 31.71
CA GLY A 381 -22.22 -24.66 31.54
C GLY A 381 -21.51 -24.70 30.20
N ILE A 382 -20.18 -24.75 30.28
CA ILE A 382 -19.30 -25.15 29.18
C ILE A 382 -19.70 -26.58 28.78
N ASP A 383 -20.17 -26.76 27.56
CA ASP A 383 -20.41 -28.08 26.99
C ASP A 383 -19.05 -28.75 26.66
N ILE A 384 -18.48 -29.38 27.68
CA ILE A 384 -17.21 -30.13 27.66
C ILE A 384 -17.25 -31.29 26.63
N TRP A 385 -18.44 -31.66 26.14
CA TRP A 385 -18.62 -32.69 25.12
C TRP A 385 -18.31 -32.21 23.70
N LYS A 386 -18.50 -30.93 23.38
CA LYS A 386 -18.13 -30.40 22.05
C LYS A 386 -16.62 -30.37 21.83
N TRP A 387 -15.85 -30.06 22.88
CA TRP A 387 -14.39 -30.08 22.82
C TRP A 387 -13.83 -31.51 22.70
N THR A 388 -14.42 -32.49 23.38
CA THR A 388 -13.99 -33.90 23.26
C THR A 388 -14.29 -34.46 21.87
N ILE A 389 -15.42 -34.12 21.25
CA ILE A 389 -15.74 -34.55 19.88
C ILE A 389 -14.79 -33.92 18.87
N SER A 390 -14.51 -32.61 18.96
CA SER A 390 -13.54 -31.96 18.05
C SER A 390 -12.11 -32.50 18.23
N PHE A 391 -11.69 -32.78 19.47
CA PHE A 391 -10.35 -33.35 19.73
C PHE A 391 -10.24 -34.80 19.23
N VAL A 392 -11.30 -35.60 19.39
CA VAL A 392 -11.36 -36.98 18.86
C VAL A 392 -11.36 -36.97 17.33
N VAL A 393 -12.10 -36.07 16.68
CA VAL A 393 -12.11 -35.95 15.21
C VAL A 393 -10.73 -35.54 14.68
N VAL A 394 -10.05 -34.59 15.34
CA VAL A 394 -8.68 -34.19 14.96
C VAL A 394 -7.69 -35.35 15.14
N LEU A 395 -7.79 -36.11 16.23
CA LEU A 395 -6.95 -37.29 16.44
C LEU A 395 -7.20 -38.39 15.40
N VAL A 396 -8.46 -38.63 15.04
CA VAL A 396 -8.82 -39.59 13.98
C VAL A 396 -8.29 -39.13 12.62
N LEU A 397 -8.40 -37.85 12.28
CA LEU A 397 -7.86 -37.30 11.03
C LEU A 397 -6.33 -37.37 10.98
N LEU A 398 -5.64 -37.08 12.08
CA LEU A 398 -4.17 -37.23 12.19
C LEU A 398 -3.73 -38.69 12.06
N PHE A 399 -4.50 -39.62 12.63
CA PHE A 399 -4.25 -41.05 12.51
C PHE A 399 -4.45 -41.56 11.07
N ILE A 400 -5.53 -41.13 10.41
CA ILE A 400 -5.77 -41.43 8.98
C ILE A 400 -4.62 -40.87 8.14
N LEU A 401 -4.22 -39.61 8.36
CA LEU A 401 -3.12 -38.97 7.63
C LEU A 401 -1.79 -39.72 7.81
N GLN A 402 -1.48 -40.20 9.03
CA GLN A 402 -0.29 -41.03 9.27
C GLN A 402 -0.34 -42.37 8.54
N ILE A 403 -1.51 -43.02 8.45
CA ILE A 403 -1.68 -44.26 7.68
C ILE A 403 -1.48 -43.98 6.19
N THR A 404 -2.10 -42.94 5.65
CA THR A 404 -1.97 -42.57 4.24
C THR A 404 -0.51 -42.25 3.87
N LEU A 405 0.20 -41.51 4.72
CA LEU A 405 1.62 -41.20 4.53
C LEU A 405 2.53 -42.44 4.64
N ARG A 406 2.17 -43.45 5.45
CA ARG A 406 2.88 -44.73 5.52
C ARG A 406 2.63 -45.60 4.29
N MET A 407 1.42 -45.58 3.73
CA MET A 407 1.09 -46.31 2.51
C MET A 407 1.75 -45.69 1.27
N LEU A 408 1.95 -44.37 1.23
CA LEU A 408 2.66 -43.67 0.16
C LEU A 408 4.19 -43.82 0.20
N ARG A 409 4.75 -44.36 1.31
CA ARG A 409 6.19 -44.62 1.49
C ARG A 409 6.59 -46.09 1.26
N ARG A 410 5.63 -46.97 0.94
CA ARG A 410 5.87 -48.31 0.40
C ARG A 410 5.61 -48.26 -1.10
#